data_AF-A0A1Y0HJ37-F1
#
_entry.id   AF-A0A1Y0HJ37-F1
#
_cell.length_a   1.000
_cell.length_b   1.000
_cell.length_c   1.000
_cell.angle_alpha   90.00
_cell.angle_beta   90.00
_cell.angle_gamma   90.00
#
_symmetry.space_group_name_H-M   'P 1'
#
loop_
_entity.id
_entity.type
_entity.pdbx_description
1 polymer ?
#
loop_
_entity_poly.entity_id
_entity_poly.type
_entity_poly.pdbx_seq_one_letter_code
_entity_poly.pdbx_strand_id
1 'polypeptide(L)'
;MGIEISEWIKIVIAIGLVFWTYYVCKTYQEKKEANKASFDEYEFQGNKYLSIEENSDLKRVEKLMEEVSKGKFALMTKEQTPTIAILSITEFLRLKTIENHLEDEALVALIVERLENQKGKALIHHDEFLESLYTRKDDMRKEEEH
;
A
#
# COMPACT_ATOMS: atom_id res chain seq x y z
N MET A 1 18.03 5.15 -55.89
CA MET A 1 17.07 6.27 -56.05
C MET A 1 16.78 6.80 -54.66
N GLY A 2 17.39 7.94 -54.30
CA GLY A 2 17.11 8.60 -53.02
C GLY A 2 15.82 9.41 -53.15
N ILE A 3 14.84 9.14 -52.29
CA ILE A 3 13.62 9.96 -52.23
C ILE A 3 14.03 11.29 -51.59
N GLU A 4 14.21 12.33 -52.39
CA GLU A 4 14.38 13.70 -51.89
C GLU A 4 13.04 14.19 -51.34
N ILE A 5 12.86 14.02 -50.03
CA ILE A 5 11.70 14.52 -49.31
C ILE A 5 11.80 16.04 -49.28
N SER A 6 10.88 16.72 -49.96
CA SER A 6 10.84 18.18 -50.01
C SER A 6 10.76 18.78 -48.59
N GLU A 7 11.38 19.93 -48.37
CA GLU A 7 11.41 20.58 -47.06
C GLU A 7 10.00 20.83 -46.49
N TRP A 8 9.03 21.09 -47.37
CA TRP A 8 7.63 21.23 -47.01
C TRP A 8 7.02 19.97 -46.41
N ILE A 9 7.39 18.78 -46.91
CA ILE A 9 6.90 17.51 -46.36
C ILE A 9 7.47 17.29 -44.95
N LYS A 10 8.72 17.67 -44.69
CA LYS A 10 9.32 17.59 -43.34
C LYS A 10 8.57 18.47 -42.34
N ILE A 11 8.16 19.68 -42.75
CA ILE A 11 7.38 20.60 -41.92
C ILE A 11 6.01 20.00 -41.59
N VAL A 12 5.31 19.45 -42.59
CA VAL A 12 3.99 18.82 -42.37
C VAL A 12 4.08 17.61 -41.44
N ILE A 13 5.12 16.77 -41.58
CA ILE A 13 5.37 15.64 -40.68
C ILE A 13 5.68 16.12 -39.26
N ALA A 14 6.49 17.17 -39.10
CA ALA A 14 6.80 17.72 -37.79
C ALA A 14 5.55 18.26 -37.09
N ILE A 15 4.69 19.00 -37.79
CA ILE A 15 3.42 19.49 -37.25
C ILE A 15 2.49 18.32 -36.88
N GLY A 16 2.41 17.30 -37.73
CA GLY A 16 1.65 16.08 -37.44
C GLY A 16 2.14 15.35 -36.19
N LEU A 17 3.46 15.26 -35.99
CA LEU A 17 4.05 14.66 -34.79
C LEU A 17 3.79 15.48 -33.53
N VAL A 18 3.81 16.82 -33.60
CA VAL A 18 3.47 17.69 -32.47
C VAL A 18 2.00 17.51 -32.09
N PHE A 19 1.09 17.45 -33.07
CA PHE A 19 -0.33 17.18 -32.81
C PHE A 19 -0.56 15.78 -32.26
N TRP A 20 0.13 14.78 -32.79
CA TRP A 20 0.06 13.39 -32.30
C TRP A 20 0.55 13.29 -30.86
N THR A 21 1.72 13.85 -30.55
CA THR A 21 2.29 13.83 -29.19
C THR A 21 1.40 14.60 -28.21
N TYR A 22 0.82 15.72 -28.62
CA TYR A 22 -0.17 16.44 -27.82
C TYR A 22 -1.43 15.61 -27.56
N TYR A 23 -1.99 14.97 -28.60
CA TYR A 23 -3.19 14.13 -28.47
C TYR A 23 -2.95 12.89 -27.60
N VAL A 24 -1.79 12.25 -27.75
CA VAL A 24 -1.35 11.12 -26.91
C VAL A 24 -1.14 11.59 -25.47
N CYS A 25 -0.45 12.71 -25.23
CA CYS A 25 -0.30 13.25 -23.88
C CYS A 25 -1.65 13.56 -23.21
N LYS A 26 -2.58 14.16 -23.95
CA LYS A 26 -3.90 14.50 -23.44
C LYS A 26 -4.71 13.24 -23.09
N THR A 27 -4.75 12.24 -23.97
CA THR A 27 -5.42 10.96 -23.69
C THR A 27 -4.74 10.15 -22.58
N TYR A 28 -3.42 10.28 -22.41
CA TYR A 28 -2.71 9.71 -21.26
C TYR A 28 -3.04 10.44 -19.95
N GLN A 29 -3.13 11.78 -19.95
CA GLN A 29 -3.54 12.55 -18.78
C GLN A 29 -4.99 12.29 -18.41
N GLU A 30 -5.91 12.27 -19.37
CA GLU A 30 -7.31 11.90 -19.14
C GLU A 30 -7.44 10.47 -18.61
N LYS A 31 -6.65 9.51 -19.12
CA LYS A 31 -6.57 8.18 -18.51
C LYS A 31 -5.98 8.21 -17.11
N LYS A 32 -5.01 9.07 -16.80
CA LYS A 32 -4.40 9.19 -15.47
C LYS A 32 -5.37 9.83 -14.46
N GLU A 33 -6.19 10.78 -14.90
CA GLU A 33 -7.23 11.44 -14.09
C GLU A 33 -8.51 10.60 -13.97
N ALA A 34 -8.98 9.96 -15.03
CA ALA A 34 -10.07 8.97 -14.95
C ALA A 34 -9.66 7.73 -14.15
N ASN A 35 -8.37 7.35 -14.14
CA ASN A 35 -7.84 6.33 -13.24
C ASN A 35 -7.69 6.81 -11.79
N LYS A 36 -7.96 8.08 -11.45
CA LYS A 36 -8.40 8.43 -10.08
C LYS A 36 -9.88 8.05 -9.91
N ALA A 37 -10.25 6.83 -10.33
CA ALA A 37 -11.47 6.21 -9.85
C ALA A 37 -11.35 6.22 -8.32
N SER A 38 -12.15 7.06 -7.69
CA SER A 38 -12.22 7.19 -6.24
C SER A 38 -12.42 5.78 -5.70
N PHE A 39 -11.49 5.31 -4.87
CA PHE A 39 -11.84 4.22 -3.97
C PHE A 39 -12.86 4.79 -3.01
N ASP A 40 -13.90 4.02 -2.71
CA ASP A 40 -14.86 4.44 -1.70
C ASP A 40 -14.15 4.35 -0.35
N GLU A 41 -14.26 5.39 0.48
CA GLU A 41 -13.71 5.32 1.83
C GLU A 41 -14.73 4.59 2.72
N TYR A 42 -14.33 3.47 3.30
CA TYR A 42 -15.10 2.74 4.29
C TYR A 42 -14.55 3.05 5.67
N GLU A 43 -15.38 3.53 6.59
CA GLU A 43 -14.97 3.82 7.96
C GLU A 43 -15.40 2.69 8.89
N PHE A 44 -14.44 2.13 9.63
CA PHE A 44 -14.71 1.11 10.64
C PHE A 44 -13.88 1.40 11.89
N GLN A 45 -14.55 1.54 13.03
CA GLN A 45 -13.94 1.86 14.33
C GLN A 45 -13.01 3.11 14.28
N GLY A 46 -13.42 4.15 13.53
CA GLY A 46 -12.66 5.39 13.37
C GLY A 46 -11.46 5.31 12.43
N ASN A 47 -11.19 4.13 11.85
CA ASN A 47 -10.16 3.93 10.85
C ASN A 47 -10.77 3.95 9.44
N LYS A 48 -10.06 4.59 8.51
CA LYS A 48 -10.48 4.69 7.11
C LYS A 48 -9.80 3.64 6.26
N TYR A 49 -10.59 2.92 5.48
CA TYR A 49 -10.17 1.85 4.58
C TYR A 49 -10.53 2.19 3.14
N LEU A 50 -9.69 1.79 2.20
CA LEU A 50 -10.02 1.86 0.78
C LEU A 50 -10.96 0.71 0.43
N SER A 51 -12.10 0.99 -0.17
CA SER A 51 -13.08 -0.02 -0.57
C SER A 51 -13.14 -0.18 -2.09
N ILE A 52 -13.32 -1.42 -2.52
CA ILE A 52 -13.60 -1.79 -3.91
C ILE A 52 -14.74 -2.83 -3.95
N GLU A 53 -15.59 -2.81 -4.97
CA GLU A 53 -16.57 -3.89 -5.17
C GLU A 53 -15.90 -5.14 -5.77
N GLU A 54 -16.35 -6.33 -5.39
CA GLU A 54 -15.84 -7.63 -5.85
C GLU A 54 -15.81 -7.76 -7.39
N ASN A 55 -16.79 -7.19 -8.08
CA ASN A 55 -16.89 -7.21 -9.55
C ASN A 55 -16.16 -6.05 -10.24
N SER A 56 -15.22 -5.40 -9.56
CA SER A 56 -14.50 -4.26 -10.13
C SER A 56 -13.47 -4.68 -11.19
N ASP A 57 -13.19 -3.77 -12.11
CA ASP A 57 -12.19 -3.97 -13.16
C ASP A 57 -10.81 -4.33 -12.61
N LEU A 58 -10.10 -5.24 -13.29
CA LEU A 58 -8.75 -5.69 -12.93
C LEU A 58 -7.76 -4.52 -12.72
N LYS A 59 -7.86 -3.46 -13.53
CA LYS A 59 -7.01 -2.25 -13.38
C LYS A 59 -7.23 -1.54 -12.04
N ARG A 60 -8.46 -1.55 -11.54
CA ARG A 60 -8.82 -0.93 -10.25
C ARG A 60 -8.29 -1.78 -9.09
N VAL A 61 -8.31 -3.11 -9.25
CA VAL A 61 -7.70 -4.06 -8.32
C VAL A 61 -6.18 -3.92 -8.29
N GLU A 62 -5.50 -3.85 -9.44
CA GLU A 62 -4.05 -3.62 -9.52
C GLU A 62 -3.63 -2.34 -8.77
N LYS A 63 -4.39 -1.26 -8.97
CA LYS A 63 -4.13 0.01 -8.29
C LYS A 63 -4.40 -0.06 -6.80
N LEU A 64 -5.42 -0.81 -6.37
CA LEU A 64 -5.67 -1.06 -4.95
C LEU A 64 -4.49 -1.77 -4.31
N MET A 65 -3.92 -2.78 -4.99
CA MET A 65 -2.75 -3.50 -4.52
C MET A 65 -1.52 -2.59 -4.40
N GLU A 66 -1.33 -1.65 -5.34
CA GLU A 66 -0.27 -0.64 -5.25
C GLU A 66 -0.44 0.25 -4.01
N GLU A 67 -1.67 0.70 -3.73
CA GLU A 67 -1.95 1.49 -2.53
C GLU A 67 -1.78 0.68 -1.23
N VAL A 68 -2.16 -0.60 -1.23
CA VAL A 68 -1.96 -1.50 -0.08
C VAL A 68 -0.47 -1.74 0.16
N SER A 69 0.34 -1.86 -0.89
CA SER A 69 1.80 -1.99 -0.77
C SER A 69 2.46 -0.76 -0.13
N LYS A 70 1.83 0.41 -0.19
CA LYS A 70 2.28 1.64 0.49
C LYS A 70 1.86 1.68 1.97
N GLY A 71 1.26 0.61 2.49
CA GLY A 71 0.85 0.49 3.89
C GLY A 71 -0.59 0.92 4.17
N LYS A 72 -1.43 1.09 3.15
CA LYS A 72 -2.87 1.30 3.36
C LYS A 72 -3.61 -0.03 3.53
N PHE A 73 -4.70 -0.01 4.28
CA PHE A 73 -5.61 -1.15 4.39
C PHE A 73 -6.76 -1.00 3.40
N ALA A 74 -7.14 -2.11 2.78
CA ALA A 74 -8.23 -2.13 1.83
C ALA A 74 -9.26 -3.22 2.17
N LEU A 75 -10.47 -3.01 1.71
CA LEU A 75 -11.60 -3.91 1.83
C LEU A 75 -12.18 -4.17 0.45
N MET A 76 -12.48 -5.43 0.17
CA MET A 76 -13.38 -5.78 -0.91
C MET A 76 -14.79 -5.90 -0.34
N THR A 77 -15.75 -5.32 -1.03
CA THR A 77 -17.15 -5.30 -0.65
C THR A 77 -18.01 -6.01 -1.68
N LYS A 78 -19.09 -6.61 -1.21
CA LYS A 78 -20.17 -7.17 -2.01
C LYS A 78 -21.47 -6.59 -1.49
N GLU A 79 -22.23 -5.90 -2.35
CA GLU A 79 -23.47 -5.22 -1.94
C GLU A 79 -23.25 -4.30 -0.72
N GLN A 80 -22.16 -3.52 -0.74
CA GLN A 80 -21.73 -2.62 0.35
C GLN A 80 -21.36 -3.31 1.68
N THR A 81 -21.30 -4.64 1.70
CA THR A 81 -20.85 -5.41 2.86
C THR A 81 -19.39 -5.83 2.67
N PRO A 82 -18.48 -5.53 3.61
CA PRO A 82 -17.09 -5.97 3.52
C PRO A 82 -17.01 -7.50 3.60
N THR A 83 -16.44 -8.12 2.57
CA THR A 83 -16.31 -9.57 2.44
C THR A 83 -14.86 -10.02 2.58
N ILE A 84 -13.89 -9.24 2.10
CA ILE A 84 -12.47 -9.60 2.13
C ILE A 84 -11.65 -8.41 2.63
N ALA A 85 -10.78 -8.65 3.61
CA ALA A 85 -9.76 -7.69 4.00
C ALA A 85 -8.48 -7.92 3.19
N ILE A 86 -7.94 -6.84 2.64
CA ILE A 86 -6.72 -6.84 1.82
C ILE A 86 -5.66 -6.02 2.56
N LEU A 87 -4.56 -6.68 2.87
CA LEU A 87 -3.44 -6.13 3.61
C LEU A 87 -2.12 -6.60 3.01
N SER A 88 -1.05 -5.84 3.27
CA SER A 88 0.28 -6.27 2.86
C SER A 88 0.70 -7.52 3.64
N ILE A 89 1.53 -8.36 3.03
CA ILE A 89 2.06 -9.57 3.70
C ILE A 89 2.80 -9.19 4.98
N THR A 90 3.54 -8.08 4.98
CA THR A 90 4.24 -7.57 6.16
C THR A 90 3.28 -7.25 7.30
N GLU A 91 2.17 -6.56 7.02
CA GLU A 91 1.13 -6.28 8.02
C GLU A 91 0.44 -7.56 8.51
N PHE A 92 0.23 -8.52 7.62
CA PHE A 92 -0.34 -9.81 8.01
C PHE A 92 0.58 -10.56 8.99
N LEU A 93 1.89 -10.59 8.70
CA LEU A 93 2.88 -11.21 9.57
C LEU A 93 3.02 -10.47 10.91
N ARG A 94 2.93 -9.13 10.91
CA ARG A 94 2.85 -8.32 12.15
C ARG A 94 1.67 -8.74 13.01
N LEU A 95 0.48 -8.77 12.43
CA LEU A 95 -0.75 -9.17 13.14
C LEU A 95 -0.65 -10.62 13.65
N LYS A 96 -0.12 -11.54 12.83
CA LYS A 96 0.07 -12.94 13.24
C LYS A 96 1.08 -13.07 14.38
N THR A 97 2.13 -12.26 14.39
CA THR A 97 3.11 -12.23 15.47
C THR A 97 2.48 -11.72 16.76
N ILE A 98 1.67 -10.67 16.68
CA ILE A 98 0.91 -10.15 17.82
C ILE A 98 -0.08 -11.21 18.34
N GLU A 99 -0.83 -11.87 17.46
CA GLU A 99 -1.74 -12.97 17.82
C GLU A 99 -1.03 -14.11 18.55
N ASN A 100 0.12 -14.55 18.04
CA ASN A 100 0.88 -15.65 18.63
C ASN A 100 1.49 -15.32 19.99
N HIS A 101 1.67 -14.04 20.32
CA HIS A 101 2.28 -13.60 21.59
C HIS A 101 1.34 -12.73 22.42
N LEU A 102 0.03 -12.77 22.13
CA LEU A 102 -0.99 -12.00 22.83
C LEU A 102 -1.23 -12.52 24.25
N GLU A 103 -0.92 -13.80 24.49
CA GLU A 103 -0.95 -14.45 25.79
C GLU A 103 0.32 -14.21 26.62
N ASP A 104 1.34 -13.58 26.03
CA ASP A 104 2.60 -13.28 26.71
C ASP A 104 2.47 -11.92 27.42
N GLU A 105 2.18 -11.99 28.72
CA GLU A 105 1.89 -10.84 29.59
C GLU A 105 3.05 -9.80 29.58
N ALA A 106 4.29 -10.28 29.39
CA ALA A 106 5.48 -9.45 29.23
C ALA A 106 5.46 -8.63 27.93
N LEU A 107 4.89 -9.18 26.86
CA LEU A 107 4.81 -8.52 25.55
C LEU A 107 3.68 -7.49 25.51
N VAL A 108 2.56 -7.78 26.18
CA VAL A 108 1.48 -6.80 26.41
C VAL A 108 2.01 -5.61 27.21
N ALA A 109 2.77 -5.84 28.29
CA ALA A 109 3.38 -4.76 29.06
C ALA A 109 4.34 -3.90 28.22
N LEU A 110 5.12 -4.52 27.34
CA LEU A 110 6.07 -3.84 26.46
C LEU A 110 5.36 -3.02 25.36
N ILE A 111 4.26 -3.55 24.80
CA ILE A 111 3.42 -2.82 23.85
C ILE A 111 2.76 -1.61 24.53
N VAL A 112 2.19 -1.79 25.73
CA VAL A 112 1.55 -0.72 26.50
C VAL A 112 2.57 0.35 26.89
N GLU A 113 3.71 -0.03 27.45
CA GLU A 113 4.81 0.87 27.81
C GLU A 113 5.31 1.66 26.58
N ARG A 114 5.39 1.02 25.41
CA ARG A 114 5.79 1.70 24.17
C ARG A 114 4.68 2.60 23.62
N LEU A 115 3.41 2.23 23.70
CA LEU A 115 2.29 3.08 23.29
C LEU A 115 2.19 4.34 24.17
N GLU A 116 2.47 4.22 25.46
CA GLU A 116 2.57 5.36 26.37
C GLU A 116 3.78 6.25 26.05
N ASN A 117 4.93 5.64 25.73
CA ASN A 117 6.15 6.35 25.32
C ASN A 117 6.13 6.88 23.86
N GLN A 118 5.17 6.45 23.04
CA GLN A 118 5.03 6.83 21.62
C GLN A 118 4.23 8.12 21.37
N LYS A 119 3.82 8.85 22.41
CA LYS A 119 3.35 10.25 22.24
C LYS A 119 4.50 11.15 21.74
N GLY A 120 4.88 11.02 20.47
CA GLY A 120 5.77 11.95 19.76
C GLY A 120 6.98 11.38 19.00
N LYS A 121 7.15 10.06 18.82
CA LYS A 121 8.31 9.53 18.04
C LYS A 121 7.90 8.48 16.99
N ALA A 122 8.61 8.52 15.86
CA ALA A 122 8.34 7.72 14.66
C ALA A 122 8.51 6.20 14.91
N LEU A 123 7.66 5.41 14.24
CA LEU A 123 7.66 3.95 14.28
C LEU A 123 9.00 3.37 13.83
N ILE A 124 9.57 2.50 14.66
CA ILE A 124 10.78 1.72 14.39
C ILE A 124 10.50 0.64 13.34
N HIS A 125 11.51 0.28 12.55
CA HIS A 125 11.45 -0.77 11.54
C HIS A 125 11.14 -2.14 12.18
N HIS A 126 10.36 -2.97 11.48
CA HIS A 126 9.90 -4.27 11.95
C HIS A 126 11.02 -5.21 12.41
N ASP A 127 12.18 -5.12 11.76
CA ASP A 127 13.29 -6.03 12.01
C ASP A 127 13.96 -5.73 13.36
N GLU A 128 14.11 -4.46 13.74
CA GLU A 128 14.56 -4.05 15.08
C GLU A 128 13.55 -4.45 16.17
N PHE A 129 12.25 -4.46 15.85
CA PHE A 129 11.23 -4.93 16.78
C PHE A 129 11.40 -6.43 17.06
N LEU A 130 11.52 -7.26 16.02
CA LEU A 130 11.75 -8.69 16.16
C LEU A 130 13.05 -8.99 16.92
N GLU A 131 14.14 -8.31 16.58
CA GLU A 131 15.43 -8.50 17.24
C GLU A 131 15.32 -8.22 18.75
N SER A 132 14.63 -7.14 19.14
CA SER A 132 14.40 -6.83 20.56
C SER A 132 13.59 -7.89 21.33
N LEU A 133 12.75 -8.67 20.66
CA LEU A 133 12.00 -9.77 21.28
C LEU A 133 12.88 -11.01 21.47
N TYR A 134 13.74 -11.32 20.51
CA TYR A 134 14.62 -12.49 20.59
C TYR A 134 15.72 -12.31 21.64
N THR A 135 16.36 -11.13 21.71
CA THR A 135 17.46 -10.89 22.66
C THR A 135 17.00 -11.01 24.11
N ARG A 136 15.78 -10.58 24.43
CA ARG A 136 15.26 -10.62 25.80
C ARG A 136 14.75 -12.00 26.24
N LYS A 137 14.28 -12.81 25.29
CA LYS A 137 13.89 -14.20 25.55
C LYS A 137 15.10 -15.05 25.96
N ASP A 138 16.27 -14.77 25.39
CA ASP A 138 17.52 -15.42 25.78
C ASP A 138 18.03 -14.95 27.15
N ASP A 139 17.72 -13.72 27.56
CA ASP A 139 18.08 -13.21 28.88
C ASP A 139 17.19 -13.79 29.99
N MET A 140 15.87 -13.91 29.77
CA MET A 140 14.98 -14.56 30.75
C MET A 140 15.29 -16.06 30.94
N ARG A 141 15.75 -16.74 29.87
CA ARG A 141 16.18 -18.14 29.95
C ARG A 141 17.43 -18.34 30.80
N LYS A 142 18.31 -17.34 30.85
CA LYS A 142 19.53 -17.38 31.67
C LYS A 142 19.27 -17.07 33.14
N GLU A 143 18.21 -16.31 33.44
CA GLU A 143 17.77 -16.08 34.82
C GLU A 143 17.05 -17.28 35.43
N GLU A 144 16.42 -18.15 34.62
CA GLU A 144 15.79 -19.39 35.09
C GLU A 144 16.78 -20.56 35.31
N GLU A 145 18.00 -20.49 34.76
CA GLU A 145 19.06 -21.51 34.91
C GLU A 145 20.03 -21.22 36.07
N HIS A 146 19.78 -20.18 36.88
CA HIS A 146 20.61 -19.77 38.03
C HIS A 146 19.84 -19.79 39.36
#